data_AF-A0A6G3ZE05-F1
#
_entry.id   AF-A0A6G3ZE05-F1
#
_cell.length_a   1.000
_cell.length_b   1.000
_cell.length_c   1.000
_cell.angle_alpha   90.00
_cell.angle_beta   90.00
_cell.angle_gamma   90.00
#
_symmetry.space_group_name_H-M   'P 1'
#
loop_
_entity.id
_entity.type
_entity.pdbx_description
1 polymer ?
#
loop_
_entity_poly.entity_id
_entity_poly.type
_entity_poly.pdbx_seq_one_letter_code
_entity_poly.pdbx_strand_id
1 'polypeptide(L)'
;SRGGTVNLGGGFQGQGPLPTSQQTVVGPNATISADATVAGDGGTIIAWSDELTRFYGNASAQGGAISGDGGLVEVSGLQQLVFEGAVDTTATNGAVGTLLLDPTNIRVVDFLAAETFSLADVDEFADADIGGDGDTRIASLALSFATNNVVLQASEAISFEAAVDIQEPFVGLEAVAGERIVVNQPITTDTGDVFLNAQDLTIRASISSLGGDITLLGDNSVSLENEAIVESGDFDFEQADTGAILVRTTGLLSLIEGSQIRATAFGDGNGANIEVFADSISVDGFSLFGGPSSIAAEVAVGSVGFGGNLTVEASNIRVSNGATISTSTFDEGTAGDLQIMTDNLEVDGFAEAGGILLGPSGVGSQVFFSGTGGDVTVEATHITVTNGATISTTTFDEGTAGNVVLIADTIDINGFASDDAGVLVPSNIASDVGGASVGGDVIVTTNALLIANGGQLSTSNVGDGIAGDLRVTANQISLDGAIPVGGTALSPSAIVSQVLDSGPGGDVIVEANDISITNSAVISTSNAGTGPAGNLWVTADQIELETEIWLYAPAVKNFIKLTQNQGDFRYVEELIEYSK
;
A
#
# COMPACT_ATOMS: atom_id res chain seq x y z
N SER A 1 -31.91 13.63 31.98
CA SER A 1 -30.95 13.08 32.94
C SER A 1 -30.17 11.99 32.25
N ARG A 2 -28.89 11.85 32.58
CA ARG A 2 -28.02 10.78 32.07
C ARG A 2 -28.53 9.40 32.54
N GLY A 3 -28.29 8.38 31.73
CA GLY A 3 -28.62 6.99 32.02
C GLY A 3 -27.89 6.43 33.25
N GLY A 4 -28.44 5.36 33.84
CA GLY A 4 -27.91 4.72 35.05
C GLY A 4 -26.80 3.70 34.79
N THR A 5 -26.38 2.96 35.82
CA THR A 5 -25.45 1.83 35.68
C THR A 5 -26.08 0.55 36.23
N VAL A 6 -26.02 -0.54 35.47
CA VAL A 6 -26.48 -1.88 35.86
C VAL A 6 -25.32 -2.87 35.71
N ASN A 7 -25.00 -3.60 36.78
CA ASN A 7 -23.97 -4.65 36.77
C ASN A 7 -24.60 -6.00 37.14
N LEU A 8 -24.45 -6.99 36.28
CA LEU A 8 -25.00 -8.33 36.41
C LEU A 8 -23.83 -9.32 36.44
N GLY A 9 -23.58 -9.90 37.61
CA GLY A 9 -22.57 -10.95 37.78
C GLY A 9 -21.11 -10.51 37.77
N GLY A 10 -20.78 -9.24 37.51
CA GLY A 10 -19.42 -8.71 37.65
C GLY A 10 -19.33 -7.23 37.29
N GLY A 11 -18.12 -6.69 37.35
CA GLY A 11 -17.80 -5.36 36.84
C GLY A 11 -17.32 -5.41 35.39
N PHE A 12 -16.95 -4.24 34.85
CA PHE A 12 -16.43 -4.11 33.48
C PHE A 12 -15.24 -5.04 33.25
N GLN A 13 -15.31 -5.90 32.23
CA GLN A 13 -14.30 -6.92 31.92
C GLN A 13 -13.88 -7.80 33.11
N GLY A 14 -14.79 -8.02 34.06
CA GLY A 14 -14.50 -8.77 35.29
C GLY A 14 -13.56 -8.05 36.26
N GLN A 15 -13.23 -6.79 36.00
CA GLN A 15 -12.33 -5.99 36.81
C GLN A 15 -13.07 -5.23 37.92
N GLY A 16 -12.29 -4.71 38.86
CA GLY A 16 -12.77 -3.82 39.91
C GLY A 16 -13.23 -4.55 41.19
N PRO A 17 -13.93 -3.84 42.10
CA PRO A 17 -14.22 -4.35 43.44
C PRO A 17 -15.46 -5.25 43.49
N LEU A 18 -16.21 -5.40 42.40
CA LEU A 18 -17.41 -6.23 42.36
C LEU A 18 -17.04 -7.71 42.29
N PRO A 19 -17.72 -8.59 43.05
CA PRO A 19 -17.49 -10.02 42.92
C PRO A 19 -17.94 -10.50 41.53
N THR A 20 -17.16 -11.40 40.95
CA THR A 20 -17.48 -12.07 39.70
C THR A 20 -18.27 -13.35 39.96
N SER A 21 -19.22 -13.64 39.08
CA SER A 21 -20.02 -14.86 39.07
C SER A 21 -19.32 -15.92 38.24
N GLN A 22 -19.53 -17.21 38.52
CA GLN A 22 -19.09 -18.26 37.60
C GLN A 22 -20.00 -18.29 36.37
N GLN A 23 -21.31 -18.11 36.55
CA GLN A 23 -22.27 -18.04 35.45
C GLN A 23 -23.25 -16.91 35.65
N THR A 24 -23.49 -16.14 34.58
CA THR A 24 -24.52 -15.09 34.52
C THR A 24 -25.57 -15.49 33.50
N VAL A 25 -26.84 -15.39 33.85
CA VAL A 25 -27.94 -15.65 32.92
C VAL A 25 -28.94 -14.50 32.94
N VAL A 26 -29.12 -13.83 31.80
CA VAL A 26 -30.19 -12.86 31.55
C VAL A 26 -31.22 -13.54 30.67
N GLY A 27 -32.41 -13.85 31.20
CA GLY A 27 -33.43 -14.63 30.47
C GLY A 27 -34.13 -13.85 29.33
N PRO A 28 -34.81 -14.54 28.39
CA PRO A 28 -35.35 -13.94 27.16
C PRO A 28 -36.41 -12.87 27.38
N ASN A 29 -37.11 -12.94 28.52
CA ASN A 29 -38.12 -11.96 28.90
C ASN A 29 -37.56 -10.84 29.81
N ALA A 30 -36.25 -10.78 30.02
CA ALA A 30 -35.63 -9.72 30.81
C ALA A 30 -35.52 -8.44 29.98
N THR A 31 -35.69 -7.29 30.62
CA THR A 31 -35.40 -5.98 30.05
C THR A 31 -34.55 -5.20 31.03
N ILE A 32 -33.42 -4.69 30.57
CA ILE A 32 -32.48 -3.91 31.35
C ILE A 32 -32.39 -2.54 30.67
N SER A 33 -32.87 -1.49 31.33
CA SER A 33 -32.80 -0.13 30.77
C SER A 33 -31.89 0.73 31.62
N ALA A 34 -30.95 1.36 30.94
CA ALA A 34 -30.08 2.42 31.41
C ALA A 34 -30.24 3.65 30.51
N ASP A 35 -31.41 3.84 29.90
CA ASP A 35 -31.67 4.94 28.98
C ASP A 35 -31.59 6.31 29.66
N ALA A 36 -31.11 7.29 28.91
CA ALA A 36 -31.31 8.68 29.25
C ALA A 36 -32.78 9.09 29.05
N THR A 37 -33.19 10.14 29.75
CA THR A 37 -34.55 10.66 29.62
C THR A 37 -34.63 11.77 28.57
N VAL A 38 -34.82 13.02 28.98
CA VAL A 38 -35.09 14.15 28.09
C VAL A 38 -33.80 14.68 27.44
N ALA A 39 -32.72 14.78 28.22
CA ALA A 39 -31.41 15.25 27.78
C ALA A 39 -30.32 14.59 28.64
N GLY A 40 -29.30 14.01 28.01
CA GLY A 40 -28.15 13.34 28.64
C GLY A 40 -27.77 12.06 27.93
N ASP A 41 -26.57 11.56 28.20
CA ASP A 41 -26.04 10.36 27.56
C ASP A 41 -26.70 9.10 28.13
N GLY A 42 -26.77 8.05 27.31
CA GLY A 42 -27.14 6.72 27.73
C GLY A 42 -26.23 6.19 28.85
N GLY A 43 -26.74 5.22 29.59
CA GLY A 43 -26.08 4.67 30.76
C GLY A 43 -25.11 3.53 30.44
N THR A 44 -24.84 2.70 31.44
CA THR A 44 -23.94 1.54 31.30
C THR A 44 -24.64 0.27 31.79
N ILE A 45 -24.62 -0.79 30.98
CA ILE A 45 -25.12 -2.12 31.37
C ILE A 45 -23.96 -3.10 31.21
N ILE A 46 -23.70 -3.92 32.23
CA ILE A 46 -22.62 -4.92 32.21
C ILE A 46 -23.20 -6.27 32.62
N ALA A 47 -22.97 -7.30 31.83
CA ALA A 47 -23.24 -8.69 32.17
C ALA A 47 -21.94 -9.51 32.05
N TRP A 48 -21.46 -10.04 33.18
CA TRP A 48 -20.16 -10.70 33.29
C TRP A 48 -20.23 -12.04 34.01
N SER A 49 -19.39 -12.99 33.62
CA SER A 49 -19.05 -14.17 34.42
C SER A 49 -17.67 -14.75 34.09
N ASP A 50 -17.09 -15.51 35.02
CA ASP A 50 -15.76 -16.14 34.91
C ASP A 50 -15.76 -17.47 34.14
N GLU A 51 -16.94 -18.08 33.92
CA GLU A 51 -17.09 -19.33 33.16
C GLU A 51 -18.08 -19.13 32.01
N LEU A 52 -19.34 -18.76 32.28
CA LEU A 52 -20.36 -18.74 31.22
C LEU A 52 -21.43 -17.67 31.41
N THR A 53 -21.43 -16.68 30.50
CA THR A 53 -22.49 -15.68 30.42
C THR A 53 -23.48 -16.08 29.34
N ARG A 54 -24.76 -16.14 29.69
CA ARG A 54 -25.89 -16.33 28.78
C ARG A 54 -26.78 -15.10 28.82
N PHE A 55 -26.94 -14.39 27.72
CA PHE A 55 -27.72 -13.16 27.67
C PHE A 55 -28.78 -13.26 26.59
N TYR A 56 -30.01 -13.58 26.98
CA TYR A 56 -31.17 -13.75 26.10
C TYR A 56 -32.10 -12.51 26.07
N GLY A 57 -31.92 -11.58 27.00
CA GLY A 57 -32.88 -10.50 27.25
C GLY A 57 -32.68 -9.26 26.38
N ASN A 58 -33.40 -8.19 26.70
CA ASN A 58 -33.24 -6.89 26.05
C ASN A 58 -32.44 -5.95 26.95
N ALA A 59 -31.50 -5.19 26.39
CA ALA A 59 -30.81 -4.10 27.05
C ALA A 59 -30.95 -2.79 26.25
N SER A 60 -31.17 -1.68 26.92
CA SER A 60 -31.23 -0.37 26.30
C SER A 60 -30.40 0.64 27.09
N ALA A 61 -29.56 1.39 26.41
CA ALA A 61 -28.79 2.50 26.95
C ALA A 61 -28.83 3.67 25.97
N GLN A 62 -30.03 4.10 25.57
CA GLN A 62 -30.23 5.15 24.58
C GLN A 62 -29.85 6.54 25.09
N GLY A 63 -29.37 7.39 24.18
CA GLY A 63 -29.17 8.81 24.40
C GLY A 63 -30.49 9.58 24.54
N GLY A 64 -30.45 10.75 25.18
CA GLY A 64 -31.64 11.53 25.48
C GLY A 64 -32.31 12.12 24.23
N ALA A 65 -33.64 12.15 24.20
CA ALA A 65 -34.42 12.53 23.02
C ALA A 65 -34.11 13.95 22.47
N ILE A 66 -33.65 14.89 23.30
CA ILE A 66 -33.28 16.26 22.87
C ILE A 66 -31.78 16.41 22.63
N SER A 67 -30.94 15.66 23.36
CA SER A 67 -29.48 15.72 23.27
C SER A 67 -28.85 14.60 24.11
N GLY A 68 -27.68 14.12 23.70
CA GLY A 68 -26.84 13.18 24.47
C GLY A 68 -26.53 11.93 23.66
N ASP A 69 -25.36 11.35 23.91
CA ASP A 69 -24.86 10.21 23.16
C ASP A 69 -25.45 8.90 23.69
N GLY A 70 -25.35 7.83 22.90
CA GLY A 70 -25.68 6.48 23.32
C GLY A 70 -24.75 5.99 24.43
N GLY A 71 -25.25 5.03 25.20
CA GLY A 71 -24.53 4.42 26.33
C GLY A 71 -23.72 3.20 25.95
N LEU A 72 -23.22 2.49 26.96
CA LEU A 72 -22.43 1.27 26.80
C LEU A 72 -23.21 0.05 27.30
N VAL A 73 -23.23 -1.02 26.52
CA VAL A 73 -23.67 -2.35 26.97
C VAL A 73 -22.55 -3.34 26.76
N GLU A 74 -22.06 -3.96 27.84
CA GLU A 74 -21.10 -5.06 27.80
C GLU A 74 -21.81 -6.37 28.14
N VAL A 75 -21.59 -7.41 27.33
CA VAL A 75 -21.92 -8.79 27.67
C VAL A 75 -20.72 -9.67 27.40
N SER A 76 -20.11 -10.19 28.47
CA SER A 76 -18.82 -10.87 28.41
C SER A 76 -18.81 -12.11 29.30
N GLY A 77 -18.00 -13.10 28.93
CA GLY A 77 -17.76 -14.29 29.73
C GLY A 77 -16.31 -14.72 29.54
N LEU A 78 -15.55 -14.85 30.64
CA LEU A 78 -14.11 -15.09 30.59
C LEU A 78 -13.73 -16.38 29.84
N GLN A 79 -14.61 -17.40 29.86
CA GLN A 79 -14.40 -18.64 29.11
C GLN A 79 -15.44 -18.80 27.99
N GLN A 80 -16.74 -18.61 28.30
CA GLN A 80 -17.81 -18.80 27.35
C GLN A 80 -18.83 -17.66 27.39
N LEU A 81 -19.31 -17.26 26.21
CA LEU A 81 -20.38 -16.30 26.04
C LEU A 81 -21.44 -16.87 25.09
N VAL A 82 -22.70 -16.78 25.51
CA VAL A 82 -23.89 -17.01 24.69
C VAL A 82 -24.68 -15.71 24.73
N PHE A 83 -24.82 -15.03 23.61
CA PHE A 83 -25.57 -13.77 23.51
C PHE A 83 -26.69 -13.95 22.48
N GLU A 84 -27.92 -13.91 22.97
CA GLU A 84 -29.19 -14.09 22.25
C GLU A 84 -30.18 -12.95 22.54
N GLY A 85 -29.66 -11.80 22.97
CA GLY A 85 -30.43 -10.65 23.41
C GLY A 85 -30.41 -9.49 22.42
N ALA A 86 -31.30 -8.52 22.60
CA ALA A 86 -31.29 -7.29 21.81
C ALA A 86 -30.67 -6.14 22.61
N VAL A 87 -29.83 -5.32 21.95
CA VAL A 87 -29.19 -4.16 22.56
C VAL A 87 -29.49 -2.91 21.74
N ASP A 88 -30.01 -1.87 22.40
CA ASP A 88 -30.28 -0.57 21.82
C ASP A 88 -29.49 0.52 22.53
N THR A 89 -28.41 0.97 21.89
CA THR A 89 -27.55 2.07 22.33
C THR A 89 -27.71 3.31 21.44
N THR A 90 -28.80 3.41 20.68
CA THR A 90 -29.00 4.51 19.73
C THR A 90 -29.15 5.87 20.42
N ALA A 91 -28.85 6.94 19.70
CA ALA A 91 -29.09 8.31 20.15
C ALA A 91 -29.62 9.16 19.00
N THR A 92 -30.79 9.76 19.18
CA THR A 92 -31.45 10.55 18.12
C THR A 92 -30.69 11.84 17.76
N ASN A 93 -29.97 12.43 18.71
CA ASN A 93 -29.27 13.72 18.56
C ASN A 93 -27.85 13.68 19.16
N GLY A 94 -27.19 12.53 19.09
CA GLY A 94 -25.86 12.29 19.64
C GLY A 94 -25.17 11.14 18.90
N ALA A 95 -23.94 10.82 19.28
CA ALA A 95 -23.24 9.65 18.77
C ALA A 95 -23.95 8.36 19.21
N VAL A 96 -23.96 7.35 18.35
CA VAL A 96 -24.44 6.01 18.71
C VAL A 96 -23.51 5.39 19.76
N GLY A 97 -24.09 4.68 20.73
CA GLY A 97 -23.35 4.01 21.81
C GLY A 97 -22.89 2.60 21.44
N THR A 98 -22.21 1.92 22.36
CA THR A 98 -21.43 0.70 22.06
C THR A 98 -22.05 -0.57 22.64
N LEU A 99 -22.08 -1.65 21.86
CA LEU A 99 -22.20 -3.03 22.35
C LEU A 99 -20.81 -3.68 22.36
N LEU A 100 -20.39 -4.20 23.52
CA LEU A 100 -19.13 -4.90 23.71
C LEU A 100 -19.37 -6.39 24.02
N LEU A 101 -18.73 -7.28 23.25
CA LEU A 101 -18.67 -8.73 23.48
C LEU A 101 -17.21 -9.15 23.65
N ASP A 102 -16.85 -9.82 24.75
CA ASP A 102 -15.46 -10.19 25.09
C ASP A 102 -15.31 -11.65 25.60
N PRO A 103 -15.44 -12.69 24.74
CA PRO A 103 -15.12 -14.08 25.07
C PRO A 103 -13.66 -14.48 24.79
N THR A 104 -13.28 -15.75 25.02
CA THR A 104 -11.94 -16.24 24.67
C THR A 104 -11.67 -16.21 23.16
N ASN A 105 -12.57 -16.78 22.36
CA ASN A 105 -12.51 -16.80 20.90
C ASN A 105 -13.86 -16.38 20.30
N ILE A 106 -13.82 -15.68 19.17
CA ILE A 106 -14.99 -15.38 18.33
C ILE A 106 -14.82 -16.01 16.95
N ARG A 107 -15.86 -16.66 16.44
CA ARG A 107 -15.95 -17.15 15.07
C ARG A 107 -17.20 -16.60 14.38
N VAL A 108 -17.01 -15.79 13.34
CA VAL A 108 -18.11 -15.30 12.51
C VAL A 108 -18.42 -16.35 11.43
N VAL A 109 -19.65 -16.87 11.37
CA VAL A 109 -20.05 -18.01 10.53
C VAL A 109 -21.40 -17.76 9.82
N ASP A 110 -21.67 -18.52 8.75
CA ASP A 110 -22.92 -18.49 7.99
C ASP A 110 -23.91 -19.53 8.54
N PHE A 111 -25.21 -19.25 8.41
CA PHE A 111 -26.31 -20.14 8.79
C PHE A 111 -27.25 -20.33 7.58
N LEU A 112 -27.73 -21.56 7.33
CA LEU A 112 -28.47 -21.90 6.10
C LEU A 112 -29.79 -21.13 5.93
N ALA A 113 -30.06 -20.66 4.71
CA ALA A 113 -31.14 -19.78 4.22
C ALA A 113 -32.63 -20.20 4.41
N ALA A 114 -32.95 -21.19 5.25
CA ALA A 114 -34.34 -21.45 5.64
C ALA A 114 -34.84 -20.50 6.75
N GLU A 115 -33.92 -19.71 7.30
CA GLU A 115 -34.12 -18.79 8.40
C GLU A 115 -34.09 -17.34 7.88
N THR A 116 -35.18 -16.59 8.04
CA THR A 116 -35.26 -15.16 7.70
C THR A 116 -34.96 -14.34 8.94
N PHE A 117 -33.91 -13.51 8.92
CA PHE A 117 -33.44 -12.79 10.11
C PHE A 117 -33.57 -11.26 9.98
N SER A 118 -34.24 -10.65 10.95
CA SER A 118 -33.99 -9.28 11.41
C SER A 118 -33.31 -9.33 12.78
N LEU A 119 -32.70 -8.24 13.27
CA LEU A 119 -32.14 -8.17 14.63
C LEU A 119 -33.17 -8.48 15.74
N ALA A 120 -34.48 -8.40 15.44
CA ALA A 120 -35.56 -8.81 16.34
C ALA A 120 -36.01 -10.27 16.14
N ASP A 121 -35.63 -10.91 15.03
CA ASP A 121 -35.93 -12.30 14.68
C ASP A 121 -34.73 -13.23 14.88
N VAL A 122 -33.68 -12.79 15.57
CA VAL A 122 -32.59 -13.66 16.04
C VAL A 122 -33.06 -14.47 17.27
N ASP A 123 -34.22 -15.12 17.17
CA ASP A 123 -34.77 -16.08 18.14
C ASP A 123 -34.42 -17.54 17.74
N GLU A 124 -33.38 -17.73 16.92
CA GLU A 124 -32.78 -19.04 16.69
C GLU A 124 -31.27 -19.02 16.96
N PHE A 125 -30.92 -18.63 18.17
CA PHE A 125 -29.70 -19.06 18.86
C PHE A 125 -29.91 -20.39 19.60
N ALA A 126 -30.81 -21.25 19.10
CA ALA A 126 -31.25 -22.47 19.78
C ALA A 126 -30.22 -23.61 19.74
N ASP A 127 -28.94 -23.28 19.58
CA ASP A 127 -27.89 -24.27 19.56
C ASP A 127 -26.96 -24.20 20.76
N ALA A 128 -26.95 -25.27 21.54
CA ALA A 128 -25.94 -25.46 22.56
C ALA A 128 -24.63 -25.75 21.83
N ASP A 129 -23.64 -24.86 21.83
CA ASP A 129 -22.25 -25.14 21.41
C ASP A 129 -22.20 -26.35 20.43
N ILE A 130 -22.72 -26.30 19.18
CA ILE A 130 -22.54 -27.47 18.28
C ILE A 130 -21.06 -27.56 17.94
N GLY A 131 -20.33 -28.29 18.77
CA GLY A 131 -18.90 -28.51 18.62
C GLY A 131 -18.27 -28.99 19.90
N GLY A 132 -18.66 -28.43 21.05
CA GLY A 132 -17.86 -28.60 22.28
C GLY A 132 -16.40 -28.14 22.10
N ASP A 133 -16.15 -27.24 21.16
CA ASP A 133 -14.83 -26.71 20.79
C ASP A 133 -14.45 -25.47 21.62
N GLY A 134 -15.41 -24.78 22.24
CA GLY A 134 -15.16 -23.70 23.20
C GLY A 134 -15.13 -22.29 22.62
N ASP A 135 -15.55 -22.10 21.36
CA ASP A 135 -15.54 -20.80 20.68
C ASP A 135 -16.92 -20.14 20.65
N THR A 136 -16.99 -18.82 20.84
CA THR A 136 -18.24 -18.06 20.66
C THR A 136 -18.51 -17.86 19.18
N ARG A 137 -19.67 -18.32 18.68
CA ARG A 137 -20.05 -18.15 17.26
C ARG A 137 -20.99 -16.98 17.08
N ILE A 138 -20.73 -16.15 16.07
CA ILE A 138 -21.55 -14.99 15.70
C ILE A 138 -22.04 -15.18 14.26
N ALA A 139 -23.33 -14.99 14.02
CA ALA A 139 -23.90 -15.01 12.67
C ALA A 139 -23.43 -13.79 11.89
N SER A 140 -22.85 -13.98 10.70
CA SER A 140 -22.39 -12.85 9.89
C SER A 140 -23.53 -11.91 9.50
N LEU A 141 -24.72 -12.45 9.24
CA LEU A 141 -25.92 -11.67 8.92
C LEU A 141 -26.36 -10.72 10.04
N ALA A 142 -26.11 -11.08 11.31
CA ALA A 142 -26.40 -10.19 12.44
C ALA A 142 -25.44 -8.98 12.45
N LEU A 143 -24.19 -9.19 12.04
CA LEU A 143 -23.24 -8.10 11.84
C LEU A 143 -23.64 -7.25 10.64
N SER A 144 -23.99 -7.88 9.51
CA SER A 144 -24.40 -7.20 8.27
C SER A 144 -25.61 -6.26 8.43
N PHE A 145 -26.54 -6.56 9.34
CA PHE A 145 -27.71 -5.72 9.62
C PHE A 145 -27.53 -4.78 10.81
N ALA A 146 -26.30 -4.61 11.31
CA ALA A 146 -26.03 -3.70 12.42
C ALA A 146 -26.39 -2.26 12.05
N THR A 147 -27.15 -1.59 12.92
CA THR A 147 -27.45 -0.15 12.82
C THR A 147 -26.57 0.70 13.76
N ASN A 148 -25.62 0.05 14.45
CA ASN A 148 -24.70 0.65 15.41
C ASN A 148 -23.30 0.07 15.15
N ASN A 149 -22.24 0.80 15.48
CA ASN A 149 -20.88 0.29 15.36
C ASN A 149 -20.74 -1.06 16.09
N VAL A 150 -20.17 -2.03 15.39
CA VAL A 150 -19.93 -3.37 15.89
C VAL A 150 -18.55 -3.39 16.52
N VAL A 151 -18.45 -3.81 17.79
CA VAL A 151 -17.15 -4.03 18.46
C VAL A 151 -17.06 -5.49 18.89
N LEU A 152 -16.11 -6.22 18.31
CA LEU A 152 -15.76 -7.58 18.68
C LEU A 152 -14.46 -7.56 19.48
N GLN A 153 -14.46 -8.09 20.70
CA GLN A 153 -13.24 -8.28 21.47
C GLN A 153 -13.06 -9.75 21.81
N ALA A 154 -11.84 -10.26 21.76
CA ALA A 154 -11.55 -11.63 22.19
C ALA A 154 -10.20 -11.69 22.90
N SER A 155 -10.09 -12.50 23.95
CA SER A 155 -8.80 -12.63 24.65
C SER A 155 -7.74 -13.38 23.85
N GLU A 156 -8.13 -14.26 22.93
CA GLU A 156 -7.23 -15.02 22.06
C GLU A 156 -7.46 -14.70 20.59
N ALA A 157 -8.57 -15.14 19.99
CA ALA A 157 -8.72 -15.07 18.53
C ALA A 157 -10.10 -14.63 18.03
N ILE A 158 -10.10 -13.97 16.86
CA ILE A 158 -11.30 -13.73 16.06
C ILE A 158 -11.08 -14.31 14.66
N SER A 159 -12.02 -15.11 14.15
CA SER A 159 -11.98 -15.60 12.76
C SER A 159 -13.26 -15.26 11.99
N PHE A 160 -13.12 -14.63 10.83
CA PHE A 160 -14.24 -14.35 9.91
C PHE A 160 -14.34 -15.46 8.87
N GLU A 161 -15.20 -16.45 9.11
CA GLU A 161 -15.45 -17.61 8.24
C GLU A 161 -16.70 -17.45 7.36
N ALA A 162 -17.38 -16.30 7.47
CA ALA A 162 -18.52 -15.91 6.66
C ALA A 162 -18.47 -14.41 6.36
N ALA A 163 -19.01 -14.02 5.21
CA ALA A 163 -18.95 -12.65 4.74
C ALA A 163 -19.75 -11.71 5.65
N VAL A 164 -19.14 -10.60 6.04
CA VAL A 164 -19.78 -9.50 6.78
C VAL A 164 -19.98 -8.37 5.79
N ASP A 165 -21.19 -7.82 5.75
CA ASP A 165 -21.60 -6.82 4.78
C ASP A 165 -22.52 -5.81 5.46
N ILE A 166 -21.93 -4.81 6.12
CA ILE A 166 -22.64 -3.78 6.89
C ILE A 166 -23.13 -2.71 5.91
N GLN A 167 -24.44 -2.73 5.67
CA GLN A 167 -25.10 -1.90 4.67
C GLN A 167 -25.64 -0.57 5.23
N GLU A 168 -25.58 -0.36 6.55
CA GLU A 168 -26.01 0.90 7.15
C GLU A 168 -24.87 1.93 7.04
N PRO A 169 -25.10 3.10 6.41
CA PRO A 169 -24.06 4.09 6.21
C PRO A 169 -23.40 4.52 7.53
N PHE A 170 -22.09 4.72 7.49
CA PHE A 170 -21.25 5.16 8.61
C PHE A 170 -21.18 4.18 9.80
N VAL A 171 -21.72 2.96 9.66
CA VAL A 171 -21.60 1.92 10.68
C VAL A 171 -20.33 1.12 10.44
N GLY A 172 -19.41 1.20 11.40
CA GLY A 172 -18.10 0.55 11.34
C GLY A 172 -18.04 -0.79 12.07
N LEU A 173 -16.92 -1.49 11.85
CA LEU A 173 -16.55 -2.74 12.51
C LEU A 173 -15.19 -2.59 13.19
N GLU A 174 -15.17 -2.72 14.51
CA GLU A 174 -13.95 -2.85 15.32
C GLU A 174 -13.80 -4.31 15.76
N ALA A 175 -12.62 -4.90 15.54
CA ALA A 175 -12.28 -6.23 16.04
C ALA A 175 -10.90 -6.20 16.72
N VAL A 176 -10.85 -6.61 17.99
CA VAL A 176 -9.64 -6.64 18.80
C VAL A 176 -9.43 -8.03 19.38
N ALA A 177 -8.30 -8.66 19.11
CA ALA A 177 -7.95 -9.98 19.64
C ALA A 177 -6.62 -9.96 20.38
N GLY A 178 -6.51 -10.69 21.50
CA GLY A 178 -5.25 -10.75 22.26
C GLY A 178 -4.12 -11.50 21.54
N GLU A 179 -4.42 -12.42 20.62
CA GLU A 179 -3.43 -13.14 19.82
C GLU A 179 -3.60 -12.89 18.31
N ARG A 180 -4.70 -13.32 17.70
CA ARG A 180 -4.82 -13.31 16.22
C ARG A 180 -6.19 -12.93 15.71
N ILE A 181 -6.22 -12.26 14.55
CA ILE A 181 -7.42 -12.11 13.73
C ILE A 181 -7.17 -12.72 12.37
N VAL A 182 -8.10 -13.55 11.90
CA VAL A 182 -8.05 -14.17 10.56
C VAL A 182 -9.31 -13.81 9.77
N VAL A 183 -9.14 -13.18 8.61
CA VAL A 183 -10.23 -12.82 7.70
C VAL A 183 -10.25 -13.81 6.54
N ASN A 184 -11.05 -14.87 6.63
CA ASN A 184 -11.19 -15.89 5.58
C ASN A 184 -12.33 -15.58 4.60
N GLN A 185 -13.23 -14.66 4.93
CA GLN A 185 -14.35 -14.23 4.10
C GLN A 185 -14.46 -12.70 4.10
N PRO A 186 -15.05 -12.09 3.06
CA PRO A 186 -15.04 -10.65 2.88
C PRO A 186 -15.67 -9.87 4.03
N ILE A 187 -15.13 -8.68 4.30
CA ILE A 187 -15.71 -7.68 5.20
C ILE A 187 -15.98 -6.43 4.36
N THR A 188 -17.24 -6.00 4.31
CA THR A 188 -17.64 -4.75 3.65
C THR A 188 -18.40 -3.87 4.63
N THR A 189 -18.11 -2.57 4.63
CA THR A 189 -18.92 -1.51 5.28
C THR A 189 -19.30 -0.46 4.23
N ASP A 190 -20.42 0.24 4.44
CA ASP A 190 -20.83 1.41 3.65
C ASP A 190 -20.36 2.68 4.36
N THR A 191 -19.24 3.26 3.95
CA THR A 191 -18.59 4.47 4.55
C THR A 191 -18.18 4.35 6.03
N GLY A 192 -18.44 3.21 6.68
CA GLY A 192 -18.04 2.96 8.06
C GLY A 192 -16.62 2.45 8.18
N ASP A 193 -15.94 2.79 9.27
CA ASP A 193 -14.53 2.39 9.46
C ASP A 193 -14.39 0.88 9.71
N VAL A 194 -13.28 0.30 9.29
CA VAL A 194 -12.85 -1.06 9.68
C VAL A 194 -11.57 -0.98 10.48
N PHE A 195 -11.61 -1.43 11.74
CA PHE A 195 -10.46 -1.44 12.63
C PHE A 195 -10.17 -2.88 13.10
N LEU A 196 -9.00 -3.41 12.76
CA LEU A 196 -8.54 -4.72 13.21
C LEU A 196 -7.26 -4.57 14.04
N ASN A 197 -7.22 -5.16 15.23
CA ASN A 197 -6.06 -5.12 16.12
C ASN A 197 -5.77 -6.46 16.80
N ALA A 198 -4.58 -7.02 16.58
CA ALA A 198 -4.12 -8.24 17.26
C ALA A 198 -2.59 -8.33 17.29
N GLN A 199 -2.02 -9.40 17.83
CA GLN A 199 -0.60 -9.66 17.62
C GLN A 199 -0.33 -10.06 16.15
N ASP A 200 -1.15 -10.95 15.60
CA ASP A 200 -1.03 -11.42 14.22
C ASP A 200 -2.34 -11.20 13.45
N LEU A 201 -2.28 -10.43 12.36
CA LEU A 201 -3.38 -10.27 11.42
C LEU A 201 -3.11 -11.10 10.15
N THR A 202 -4.06 -11.95 9.76
CA THR A 202 -4.01 -12.70 8.49
C THR A 202 -5.26 -12.41 7.66
N ILE A 203 -5.08 -11.82 6.50
CA ILE A 203 -6.16 -11.40 5.59
C ILE A 203 -6.11 -12.27 4.33
N ARG A 204 -7.17 -13.03 4.08
CA ARG A 204 -7.30 -13.97 2.94
C ARG A 204 -8.48 -13.65 2.03
N ALA A 205 -9.26 -12.65 2.40
CA ALA A 205 -10.43 -12.19 1.68
C ALA A 205 -10.51 -10.67 1.78
N SER A 206 -11.26 -10.07 0.87
CA SER A 206 -11.27 -8.62 0.73
C SER A 206 -11.85 -7.90 1.95
N ILE A 207 -11.26 -6.76 2.29
CA ILE A 207 -11.80 -5.78 3.24
C ILE A 207 -12.10 -4.52 2.43
N SER A 208 -13.35 -4.07 2.43
CA SER A 208 -13.73 -2.83 1.78
C SER A 208 -14.55 -1.94 2.70
N SER A 209 -14.22 -0.65 2.75
CA SER A 209 -14.95 0.31 3.60
C SER A 209 -15.82 1.31 2.83
N LEU A 210 -15.76 1.27 1.49
CA LEU A 210 -16.52 2.15 0.60
C LEU A 210 -16.52 3.61 1.09
N GLY A 211 -15.33 4.15 1.38
CA GLY A 211 -15.14 5.52 1.86
C GLY A 211 -14.80 5.67 3.35
N GLY A 212 -14.98 4.64 4.19
CA GLY A 212 -14.54 4.66 5.59
C GLY A 212 -13.03 4.43 5.76
N ASP A 213 -12.45 4.76 6.91
CA ASP A 213 -11.03 4.47 7.18
C ASP A 213 -10.83 2.96 7.42
N ILE A 214 -9.68 2.43 6.98
CA ILE A 214 -9.26 1.06 7.31
C ILE A 214 -7.97 1.11 8.14
N THR A 215 -8.01 0.54 9.34
CA THR A 215 -6.84 0.46 10.22
C THR A 215 -6.53 -1.00 10.56
N LEU A 216 -5.32 -1.44 10.22
CA LEU A 216 -4.80 -2.77 10.51
C LEU A 216 -3.60 -2.67 11.46
N LEU A 217 -3.76 -3.14 12.70
CA LEU A 217 -2.71 -3.16 13.72
C LEU A 217 -2.32 -4.61 14.06
N GLY A 218 -1.10 -4.99 13.74
CA GLY A 218 -0.54 -6.30 14.09
C GLY A 218 0.72 -6.12 14.93
N ASP A 219 0.73 -6.42 16.23
CA ASP A 219 1.96 -6.22 17.04
C ASP A 219 3.15 -6.97 16.45
N ASN A 220 2.96 -8.23 16.05
CA ASN A 220 3.99 -9.10 15.46
C ASN A 220 3.97 -9.10 13.94
N SER A 221 2.79 -9.21 13.33
CA SER A 221 2.69 -9.32 11.86
C SER A 221 1.33 -8.90 11.29
N VAL A 222 1.37 -8.47 10.02
CA VAL A 222 0.20 -8.33 9.16
C VAL A 222 0.50 -9.07 7.85
N SER A 223 -0.32 -10.04 7.47
CA SER A 223 -0.12 -10.85 6.27
C SER A 223 -1.37 -10.82 5.39
N LEU A 224 -1.20 -10.45 4.13
CA LEU A 224 -2.22 -10.59 3.09
C LEU A 224 -1.79 -11.71 2.13
N GLU A 225 -2.68 -12.66 1.90
CA GLU A 225 -2.45 -13.83 1.03
C GLU A 225 -3.72 -14.20 0.26
N ASN A 226 -3.65 -15.15 -0.67
CA ASN A 226 -4.76 -15.58 -1.53
C ASN A 226 -5.46 -14.43 -2.28
N GLU A 227 -4.70 -13.53 -2.91
CA GLU A 227 -5.26 -12.40 -3.68
C GLU A 227 -6.16 -11.46 -2.84
N ALA A 228 -5.99 -11.43 -1.51
CA ALA A 228 -6.76 -10.54 -0.64
C ALA A 228 -6.55 -9.05 -1.00
N ILE A 229 -7.64 -8.28 -1.02
CA ILE A 229 -7.63 -6.85 -1.32
C ILE A 229 -8.14 -6.06 -0.11
N VAL A 230 -7.36 -5.10 0.38
CA VAL A 230 -7.79 -4.12 1.38
C VAL A 230 -7.98 -2.78 0.67
N GLU A 231 -9.23 -2.31 0.57
CA GLU A 231 -9.56 -1.14 -0.25
C GLU A 231 -10.60 -0.18 0.37
N SER A 232 -10.27 1.11 0.41
CA SER A 232 -11.16 2.15 0.97
C SER A 232 -11.97 2.91 -0.08
N GLY A 233 -11.78 2.62 -1.37
CA GLY A 233 -12.48 3.28 -2.47
C GLY A 233 -13.96 2.90 -2.58
N ASP A 234 -14.79 3.82 -3.06
CA ASP A 234 -16.21 3.60 -3.35
C ASP A 234 -16.53 3.83 -4.83
N PHE A 235 -17.01 2.79 -5.50
CA PHE A 235 -17.36 2.84 -6.93
C PHE A 235 -18.69 3.55 -7.21
N ASP A 236 -19.59 3.65 -6.22
CA ASP A 236 -20.99 4.05 -6.43
C ASP A 236 -21.28 5.55 -6.22
N PHE A 237 -20.31 6.33 -5.73
CA PHE A 237 -20.50 7.77 -5.50
C PHE A 237 -19.62 8.61 -6.43
N GLU A 238 -20.27 9.34 -7.34
CA GLU A 238 -19.62 10.26 -8.29
C GLU A 238 -18.78 11.40 -7.61
N GLN A 239 -18.78 11.54 -6.28
CA GLN A 239 -18.20 12.69 -5.54
C GLN A 239 -17.71 12.39 -4.09
N ALA A 240 -17.46 11.14 -3.68
CA ALA A 240 -17.01 10.86 -2.31
C ALA A 240 -15.47 10.80 -2.21
N ASP A 241 -14.89 11.54 -1.24
CA ASP A 241 -13.51 11.31 -0.82
C ASP A 241 -13.40 9.90 -0.23
N THR A 242 -12.27 9.23 -0.48
CA THR A 242 -12.02 7.90 0.10
C THR A 242 -11.53 8.01 1.55
N GLY A 243 -11.63 6.93 2.30
CA GLY A 243 -11.08 6.84 3.66
C GLY A 243 -9.61 6.43 3.64
N ALA A 244 -8.84 6.85 4.64
CA ALA A 244 -7.41 6.53 4.75
C ALA A 244 -7.19 5.05 5.07
N ILE A 245 -6.04 4.52 4.65
CA ILE A 245 -5.61 3.18 5.05
C ILE A 245 -4.35 3.29 5.90
N LEU A 246 -4.42 2.81 7.15
CA LEU A 246 -3.28 2.71 8.04
C LEU A 246 -2.96 1.23 8.29
N VAL A 247 -1.74 0.82 7.96
CA VAL A 247 -1.21 -0.49 8.33
C VAL A 247 0.00 -0.30 9.22
N ARG A 248 -0.03 -0.87 10.42
CA ARG A 248 1.09 -0.79 11.36
C ARG A 248 1.39 -2.12 12.02
N THR A 249 2.66 -2.49 11.98
CA THR A 249 3.20 -3.63 12.72
C THR A 249 4.57 -3.32 13.30
N THR A 250 4.99 -4.01 14.36
CA THR A 250 6.38 -3.94 14.85
C THR A 250 7.26 -5.05 14.29
N GLY A 251 6.68 -5.97 13.50
CA GLY A 251 7.42 -7.02 12.80
C GLY A 251 7.21 -6.93 11.30
N LEU A 252 6.67 -8.00 10.71
CA LEU A 252 6.59 -8.17 9.26
C LEU A 252 5.21 -7.80 8.70
N LEU A 253 5.19 -6.90 7.72
CA LEU A 253 4.10 -6.81 6.75
C LEU A 253 4.44 -7.65 5.52
N SER A 254 3.58 -8.60 5.16
CA SER A 254 3.76 -9.46 3.99
C SER A 254 2.55 -9.40 3.06
N LEU A 255 2.77 -9.12 1.78
CA LEU A 255 1.76 -9.21 0.72
C LEU A 255 2.26 -10.23 -0.31
N ILE A 256 1.52 -11.31 -0.50
CA ILE A 256 1.89 -12.39 -1.44
C ILE A 256 0.74 -12.73 -2.38
N GLU A 257 1.04 -13.51 -3.42
CA GLU A 257 0.02 -14.15 -4.26
C GLU A 257 -0.96 -13.16 -4.92
N GLY A 258 -0.53 -11.95 -5.27
CA GLY A 258 -1.38 -10.94 -5.90
C GLY A 258 -2.24 -10.13 -4.92
N SER A 259 -1.94 -10.21 -3.62
CA SER A 259 -2.63 -9.42 -2.59
C SER A 259 -2.34 -7.93 -2.67
N GLN A 260 -3.32 -7.09 -2.36
CA GLN A 260 -3.27 -5.64 -2.57
C GLN A 260 -3.73 -4.86 -1.34
N ILE A 261 -3.04 -3.77 -1.04
CA ILE A 261 -3.54 -2.65 -0.23
C ILE A 261 -3.72 -1.49 -1.19
N ARG A 262 -4.96 -1.02 -1.40
CA ARG A 262 -5.22 0.04 -2.37
C ARG A 262 -6.23 1.08 -1.90
N ALA A 263 -5.95 2.35 -2.15
CA ALA A 263 -6.92 3.43 -2.03
C ALA A 263 -7.21 3.99 -3.43
N THR A 264 -8.46 3.95 -3.87
CA THR A 264 -8.85 4.30 -5.24
C THR A 264 -9.79 5.50 -5.25
N ALA A 265 -9.35 6.64 -5.76
CA ALA A 265 -10.19 7.82 -5.97
C ALA A 265 -11.13 7.61 -7.17
N PHE A 266 -12.41 7.93 -7.02
CA PHE A 266 -13.41 7.85 -8.08
C PHE A 266 -14.09 9.22 -8.33
N GLY A 267 -14.41 9.51 -9.60
CA GLY A 267 -15.16 10.71 -10.00
C GLY A 267 -14.40 12.01 -9.70
N ASP A 268 -15.05 12.94 -9.01
CA ASP A 268 -14.45 14.20 -8.54
C ASP A 268 -13.81 14.08 -7.14
N GLY A 269 -13.93 12.92 -6.47
CA GLY A 269 -13.43 12.68 -5.11
C GLY A 269 -11.91 12.52 -5.02
N ASN A 270 -11.33 12.83 -3.87
CA ASN A 270 -9.89 12.65 -3.64
C ASN A 270 -9.57 11.26 -3.07
N GLY A 271 -8.45 10.72 -3.50
CA GLY A 271 -7.81 9.54 -2.92
C GLY A 271 -7.26 9.89 -1.54
N ALA A 272 -7.47 8.98 -0.59
CA ALA A 272 -6.97 9.10 0.75
C ALA A 272 -5.54 8.58 0.83
N ASN A 273 -4.84 9.02 1.86
CA ASN A 273 -3.49 8.58 2.09
C ASN A 273 -3.47 7.12 2.53
N ILE A 274 -2.40 6.44 2.13
CA ILE A 274 -2.02 5.13 2.66
C ILE A 274 -0.74 5.33 3.46
N GLU A 275 -0.78 4.91 4.72
CA GLU A 275 0.37 4.95 5.62
C GLU A 275 0.71 3.53 6.08
N VAL A 276 1.96 3.12 5.84
CA VAL A 276 2.45 1.77 6.15
C VAL A 276 3.70 1.87 7.01
N PHE A 277 3.63 1.30 8.22
CA PHE A 277 4.73 1.27 9.17
C PHE A 277 5.03 -0.17 9.62
N ALA A 278 6.25 -0.64 9.42
CA ALA A 278 6.67 -1.98 9.84
C ALA A 278 8.15 -2.00 10.28
N ASP A 279 8.63 -3.08 10.89
CA ASP A 279 10.09 -3.30 10.96
C ASP A 279 10.60 -3.84 9.61
N SER A 280 9.82 -4.71 8.97
CA SER A 280 10.11 -5.25 7.65
C SER A 280 8.85 -5.31 6.79
N ILE A 281 8.99 -4.98 5.50
CA ILE A 281 7.92 -5.07 4.50
C ILE A 281 8.40 -5.98 3.36
N SER A 282 7.58 -6.95 3.00
CA SER A 282 7.80 -7.84 1.85
C SER A 282 6.57 -7.79 0.96
N VAL A 283 6.69 -7.20 -0.23
CA VAL A 283 5.66 -7.25 -1.28
C VAL A 283 6.18 -8.18 -2.36
N ASP A 284 5.56 -9.34 -2.54
CA ASP A 284 6.11 -10.41 -3.36
C ASP A 284 5.08 -11.02 -4.31
N GLY A 285 5.50 -11.16 -5.56
CA GLY A 285 4.82 -11.97 -6.55
C GLY A 285 3.72 -11.27 -7.35
N PHE A 286 3.13 -12.07 -8.22
CA PHE A 286 2.13 -11.69 -9.19
C PHE A 286 1.18 -12.87 -9.43
N SER A 287 -0.11 -12.60 -9.51
CA SER A 287 -1.14 -13.55 -9.93
C SER A 287 -1.59 -13.26 -11.37
N LEU A 288 -1.74 -14.32 -12.18
CA LEU A 288 -2.26 -14.21 -13.55
C LEU A 288 -3.71 -13.68 -13.62
N PHE A 289 -4.45 -13.76 -12.52
CA PHE A 289 -5.84 -13.31 -12.45
C PHE A 289 -5.99 -12.09 -11.52
N GLY A 290 -5.24 -12.06 -10.41
CA GLY A 290 -5.26 -10.96 -9.44
C GLY A 290 -4.34 -9.79 -9.78
N GLY A 291 -3.34 -9.97 -10.65
CA GLY A 291 -2.32 -8.96 -10.94
C GLY A 291 -1.16 -8.98 -9.93
N PRO A 292 -0.35 -7.91 -9.86
CA PRO A 292 0.78 -7.84 -8.92
C PRO A 292 0.31 -7.82 -7.47
N SER A 293 1.11 -8.38 -6.56
CA SER A 293 0.99 -7.99 -5.15
C SER A 293 1.36 -6.51 -5.04
N SER A 294 0.55 -5.69 -4.38
CA SER A 294 0.75 -4.24 -4.43
C SER A 294 0.35 -3.44 -3.19
N ILE A 295 1.04 -2.30 -3.00
CA ILE A 295 0.57 -1.19 -2.17
C ILE A 295 0.39 0.00 -3.10
N ALA A 296 -0.86 0.43 -3.32
CA ALA A 296 -1.17 1.36 -4.40
C ALA A 296 -2.14 2.47 -4.00
N ALA A 297 -1.81 3.73 -4.28
CA ALA A 297 -2.79 4.82 -4.25
C ALA A 297 -3.14 5.23 -5.69
N GLU A 298 -4.40 5.11 -6.07
CA GLU A 298 -4.82 5.17 -7.47
C GLU A 298 -5.93 6.21 -7.70
N VAL A 299 -5.97 6.78 -8.90
CA VAL A 299 -7.09 7.56 -9.42
C VAL A 299 -7.72 6.80 -10.58
N ALA A 300 -8.97 6.38 -10.43
CA ALA A 300 -9.66 5.53 -11.40
C ALA A 300 -9.90 6.23 -12.75
N VAL A 301 -10.07 5.43 -13.81
CA VAL A 301 -10.41 5.90 -15.16
C VAL A 301 -11.67 6.78 -15.13
N GLY A 302 -11.66 7.91 -15.86
CA GLY A 302 -12.78 8.86 -15.90
C GLY A 302 -12.87 9.80 -14.70
N SER A 303 -11.90 9.76 -13.78
CA SER A 303 -11.85 10.62 -12.59
C SER A 303 -10.91 11.81 -12.81
N VAL A 304 -11.27 12.97 -12.25
CA VAL A 304 -10.45 14.20 -12.28
C VAL A 304 -9.87 14.56 -10.91
N GLY A 305 -10.15 13.73 -9.90
CA GLY A 305 -9.69 13.90 -8.51
C GLY A 305 -8.17 13.76 -8.32
N PHE A 306 -7.70 14.17 -7.15
CA PHE A 306 -6.31 13.98 -6.72
C PHE A 306 -6.15 12.61 -6.06
N GLY A 307 -5.15 11.84 -6.43
CA GLY A 307 -4.77 10.60 -5.74
C GLY A 307 -4.20 10.90 -4.36
N GLY A 308 -4.34 9.95 -3.44
CA GLY A 308 -3.77 10.06 -2.10
C GLY A 308 -2.26 9.85 -2.11
N ASN A 309 -1.58 10.39 -1.11
CA ASN A 309 -0.16 10.15 -0.92
C ASN A 309 0.06 8.76 -0.32
N LEU A 310 1.17 8.12 -0.67
CA LEU A 310 1.58 6.83 -0.14
C LEU A 310 2.88 7.00 0.65
N THR A 311 2.83 6.75 1.96
CA THR A 311 4.00 6.78 2.85
C THR A 311 4.31 5.37 3.35
N VAL A 312 5.55 4.91 3.13
CA VAL A 312 6.01 3.58 3.53
C VAL A 312 7.30 3.71 4.34
N GLU A 313 7.26 3.29 5.60
CA GLU A 313 8.41 3.35 6.51
C GLU A 313 8.68 1.97 7.13
N ALA A 314 9.90 1.46 6.93
CA ALA A 314 10.37 0.24 7.59
C ALA A 314 11.89 0.11 7.60
N SER A 315 12.47 -0.66 8.52
CA SER A 315 13.92 -0.92 8.51
C SER A 315 14.36 -1.62 7.21
N ASN A 316 13.55 -2.55 6.69
CA ASN A 316 13.83 -3.26 5.45
C ASN A 316 12.59 -3.34 4.57
N ILE A 317 12.71 -2.99 3.30
CA ILE A 317 11.63 -3.10 2.31
C ILE A 317 12.13 -3.93 1.14
N ARG A 318 11.42 -5.02 0.83
CA ARG A 318 11.66 -5.84 -0.35
C ARG A 318 10.42 -5.84 -1.24
N VAL A 319 10.62 -5.54 -2.52
CA VAL A 319 9.62 -5.62 -3.59
C VAL A 319 10.13 -6.59 -4.64
N SER A 320 9.51 -7.76 -4.80
CA SER A 320 10.04 -8.80 -5.69
C SER A 320 9.02 -9.54 -6.55
N ASN A 321 9.55 -10.22 -7.57
CA ASN A 321 8.79 -11.13 -8.45
C ASN A 321 7.57 -10.47 -9.14
N GLY A 322 7.71 -9.21 -9.55
CA GLY A 322 6.68 -8.44 -10.26
C GLY A 322 5.69 -7.70 -9.36
N ALA A 323 5.94 -7.66 -8.05
CA ALA A 323 5.18 -6.85 -7.10
C ALA A 323 5.44 -5.34 -7.27
N THR A 324 4.51 -4.51 -6.77
CA THR A 324 4.62 -3.05 -6.93
C THR A 324 4.30 -2.24 -5.66
N ILE A 325 4.96 -1.09 -5.50
CA ILE A 325 4.55 -0.02 -4.58
C ILE A 325 4.39 1.24 -5.41
N SER A 326 3.19 1.79 -5.52
CA SER A 326 2.95 2.82 -6.53
C SER A 326 1.88 3.86 -6.20
N THR A 327 2.00 5.01 -6.85
CA THR A 327 0.90 5.97 -6.99
C THR A 327 0.54 6.12 -8.47
N SER A 328 -0.73 6.03 -8.83
CA SER A 328 -1.11 5.99 -10.24
C SER A 328 -2.31 6.88 -10.57
N THR A 329 -2.33 7.46 -11.76
CA THR A 329 -3.51 8.12 -12.33
C THR A 329 -3.86 7.52 -13.69
N PHE A 330 -5.13 7.12 -13.83
CA PHE A 330 -5.65 6.50 -15.04
C PHE A 330 -6.48 7.45 -15.91
N ASP A 331 -6.45 8.77 -15.68
CA ASP A 331 -7.09 9.79 -16.55
C ASP A 331 -6.50 11.21 -16.28
N GLU A 332 -7.28 12.28 -16.44
CA GLU A 332 -6.91 13.69 -16.18
C GLU A 332 -6.51 14.01 -14.72
N GLY A 333 -6.72 13.10 -13.75
CA GLY A 333 -6.38 13.30 -12.34
C GLY A 333 -4.87 13.42 -12.06
N THR A 334 -4.52 13.94 -10.88
CA THR A 334 -3.13 14.04 -10.41
C THR A 334 -2.86 12.94 -9.39
N ALA A 335 -1.87 12.08 -9.61
CA ALA A 335 -1.46 11.07 -8.63
C ALA A 335 -0.83 11.73 -7.40
N GLY A 336 -1.00 11.13 -6.22
CA GLY A 336 -0.32 11.57 -5.00
C GLY A 336 1.17 11.20 -5.00
N ASP A 337 1.92 11.80 -4.09
CA ASP A 337 3.35 11.54 -3.95
C ASP A 337 3.60 10.19 -3.24
N LEU A 338 4.68 9.52 -3.64
CA LEU A 338 5.19 8.31 -3.01
C LEU A 338 6.43 8.64 -2.19
N GLN A 339 6.38 8.36 -0.89
CA GLN A 339 7.50 8.55 0.02
C GLN A 339 7.89 7.24 0.69
N ILE A 340 9.15 6.85 0.55
CA ILE A 340 9.72 5.65 1.18
C ILE A 340 10.88 6.04 2.09
N MET A 341 10.83 5.59 3.35
CA MET A 341 11.94 5.69 4.30
C MET A 341 12.36 4.31 4.78
N THR A 342 13.63 3.96 4.60
CA THR A 342 14.11 2.64 5.05
C THR A 342 15.61 2.58 5.30
N ASP A 343 16.11 1.60 6.04
CA ASP A 343 17.55 1.36 6.01
C ASP A 343 17.94 0.67 4.70
N ASN A 344 17.14 -0.30 4.23
CA ASN A 344 17.45 -1.09 3.03
C ASN A 344 16.21 -1.24 2.14
N LEU A 345 16.25 -0.65 0.94
CA LEU A 345 15.29 -0.90 -0.12
C LEU A 345 15.88 -1.88 -1.14
N GLU A 346 15.21 -3.01 -1.34
CA GLU A 346 15.53 -3.97 -2.40
C GLU A 346 14.35 -4.12 -3.37
N VAL A 347 14.56 -3.76 -4.63
CA VAL A 347 13.60 -3.98 -5.72
C VAL A 347 14.23 -4.98 -6.68
N ASP A 348 13.61 -6.16 -6.80
CA ASP A 348 14.25 -7.32 -7.43
C ASP A 348 13.31 -8.07 -8.38
N GLY A 349 13.76 -8.26 -9.62
CA GLY A 349 13.16 -9.20 -10.54
C GLY A 349 11.94 -8.68 -11.31
N PHE A 350 11.20 -9.65 -11.82
CA PHE A 350 10.11 -9.50 -12.78
C PHE A 350 9.08 -10.62 -12.54
N ALA A 351 7.81 -10.38 -12.83
CA ALA A 351 6.83 -11.44 -12.98
C ALA A 351 7.09 -12.20 -14.29
N GLU A 352 7.20 -13.52 -14.21
CA GLU A 352 7.41 -14.37 -15.38
C GLU A 352 6.39 -15.50 -15.40
N ALA A 353 5.76 -15.73 -16.56
CA ALA A 353 4.93 -16.91 -16.78
C ALA A 353 5.31 -17.62 -18.08
N GLY A 354 5.88 -18.81 -17.94
CA GLY A 354 6.22 -19.67 -19.08
C GLY A 354 7.26 -19.05 -20.03
N GLY A 355 8.30 -18.41 -19.48
CA GLY A 355 9.36 -17.78 -20.29
C GLY A 355 8.98 -16.40 -20.84
N ILE A 356 7.82 -15.85 -20.45
CA ILE A 356 7.34 -14.53 -20.87
C ILE A 356 7.36 -13.59 -19.67
N LEU A 357 8.03 -12.46 -19.83
CA LEU A 357 8.03 -11.35 -18.88
C LEU A 357 6.65 -10.66 -18.89
N LEU A 358 6.02 -10.56 -17.72
CA LEU A 358 4.69 -9.99 -17.55
C LEU A 358 4.72 -8.55 -17.01
N GLY A 359 5.56 -8.29 -16.01
CA GLY A 359 5.75 -6.94 -15.45
C GLY A 359 6.91 -6.87 -14.45
N PRO A 360 7.66 -5.76 -14.39
CA PRO A 360 8.77 -5.61 -13.45
C PRO A 360 8.30 -5.54 -12.01
N SER A 361 9.16 -5.94 -11.07
CA SER A 361 9.04 -5.45 -9.70
C SER A 361 9.28 -3.94 -9.71
N GLY A 362 8.41 -3.16 -9.07
CA GLY A 362 8.36 -1.72 -9.28
C GLY A 362 8.13 -0.90 -8.04
N VAL A 363 8.85 0.21 -7.91
CA VAL A 363 8.48 1.34 -7.06
C VAL A 363 8.24 2.53 -7.97
N GLY A 364 7.10 3.19 -7.95
CA GLY A 364 6.93 4.29 -8.89
C GLY A 364 5.64 5.06 -8.92
N SER A 365 5.60 6.07 -9.79
CA SER A 365 4.38 6.79 -10.12
C SER A 365 4.03 6.65 -11.60
N GLN A 366 2.79 6.30 -11.92
CA GLN A 366 2.36 6.02 -13.30
C GLN A 366 1.19 6.89 -13.75
N VAL A 367 1.26 7.39 -14.98
CA VAL A 367 0.23 8.20 -15.64
C VAL A 367 -0.15 7.51 -16.95
N PHE A 368 -1.39 7.03 -17.08
CA PHE A 368 -1.81 6.27 -18.25
C PHE A 368 -2.39 7.12 -19.39
N PHE A 369 -3.10 8.21 -19.08
CA PHE A 369 -3.57 9.21 -20.04
C PHE A 369 -3.10 10.60 -19.61
N SER A 370 -3.89 11.67 -19.78
CA SER A 370 -3.48 13.08 -19.69
C SER A 370 -3.20 13.66 -18.29
N GLY A 371 -3.05 12.83 -17.26
CA GLY A 371 -2.88 13.25 -15.87
C GLY A 371 -1.49 13.78 -15.50
N THR A 372 -1.30 14.07 -14.21
CA THR A 372 0.02 14.43 -13.63
C THR A 372 0.45 13.35 -12.64
N GLY A 373 1.67 12.84 -12.76
CA GLY A 373 2.26 11.86 -11.85
C GLY A 373 2.77 12.53 -10.57
N GLY A 374 2.73 11.79 -9.46
CA GLY A 374 3.30 12.24 -8.20
C GLY A 374 4.81 12.03 -8.17
N ASP A 375 5.49 12.76 -7.30
CA ASP A 375 6.92 12.58 -7.08
C ASP A 375 7.18 11.26 -6.31
N VAL A 376 8.28 10.59 -6.65
CA VAL A 376 8.76 9.39 -5.96
C VAL A 376 10.02 9.77 -5.18
N THR A 377 9.91 9.83 -3.86
CA THR A 377 11.05 10.12 -2.97
C THR A 377 11.42 8.89 -2.16
N VAL A 378 12.69 8.46 -2.28
CA VAL A 378 13.25 7.37 -1.47
C VAL A 378 14.43 7.90 -0.66
N GLU A 379 14.30 7.84 0.66
CA GLU A 379 15.40 8.07 1.59
C GLU A 379 15.81 6.73 2.21
N ALA A 380 17.03 6.27 1.94
CA ALA A 380 17.50 5.00 2.49
C ALA A 380 18.98 4.98 2.89
N THR A 381 19.43 3.96 3.62
CA THR A 381 20.88 3.72 3.73
C THR A 381 21.38 3.02 2.47
N HIS A 382 20.71 1.97 2.02
CA HIS A 382 21.04 1.23 0.80
C HIS A 382 19.82 1.07 -0.10
N ILE A 383 19.98 1.37 -1.38
CA ILE A 383 19.00 1.08 -2.43
C ILE A 383 19.62 0.07 -3.39
N THR A 384 18.93 -1.03 -3.63
CA THR A 384 19.35 -2.08 -4.57
C THR A 384 18.24 -2.33 -5.59
N VAL A 385 18.56 -2.19 -6.88
CA VAL A 385 17.62 -2.44 -7.99
C VAL A 385 18.24 -3.49 -8.91
N THR A 386 17.62 -4.67 -8.96
CA THR A 386 18.23 -5.84 -9.58
C THR A 386 17.31 -6.65 -10.48
N ASN A 387 17.93 -7.43 -11.38
CA ASN A 387 17.27 -8.42 -12.23
C ASN A 387 16.07 -7.88 -13.03
N GLY A 388 16.17 -6.66 -13.58
CA GLY A 388 15.13 -6.05 -14.43
C GLY A 388 14.03 -5.29 -13.67
N ALA A 389 14.18 -5.13 -12.36
CA ALA A 389 13.32 -4.29 -11.54
C ALA A 389 13.46 -2.79 -11.86
N THR A 390 12.48 -1.98 -11.44
CA THR A 390 12.46 -0.55 -11.72
C THR A 390 12.10 0.32 -10.51
N ILE A 391 12.72 1.50 -10.41
CA ILE A 391 12.20 2.63 -9.63
C ILE A 391 11.92 3.78 -10.61
N SER A 392 10.66 4.15 -10.84
CA SER A 392 10.38 5.08 -11.93
C SER A 392 9.17 5.99 -11.77
N THR A 393 9.19 7.09 -12.52
CA THR A 393 7.97 7.80 -12.92
C THR A 393 7.73 7.60 -14.41
N THR A 394 6.48 7.31 -14.80
CA THR A 394 6.17 6.96 -16.19
C THR A 394 4.89 7.62 -16.68
N THR A 395 4.92 8.25 -17.86
CA THR A 395 3.72 8.64 -18.61
C THR A 395 3.58 7.77 -19.87
N PHE A 396 2.38 7.24 -20.14
CA PHE A 396 2.15 6.40 -21.31
C PHE A 396 1.57 7.15 -22.53
N ASP A 397 0.89 8.29 -22.31
CA ASP A 397 0.28 9.10 -23.37
C ASP A 397 0.58 10.60 -23.18
N GLU A 398 -0.41 11.50 -23.20
CA GLU A 398 -0.25 12.91 -22.80
C GLU A 398 -0.05 13.03 -21.28
N GLY A 399 0.46 14.14 -20.75
CA GLY A 399 0.57 14.35 -19.28
C GLY A 399 1.93 14.85 -18.80
N THR A 400 2.13 14.88 -17.49
CA THR A 400 3.41 15.26 -16.86
C THR A 400 3.82 14.22 -15.83
N ALA A 401 5.02 13.65 -15.94
CA ALA A 401 5.55 12.73 -14.94
C ALA A 401 6.06 13.50 -13.71
N GLY A 402 5.92 12.91 -12.53
CA GLY A 402 6.62 13.39 -11.33
C GLY A 402 8.12 13.08 -11.39
N ASN A 403 8.87 13.59 -10.44
CA ASN A 403 10.31 13.39 -10.31
C ASN A 403 10.62 12.08 -9.56
N VAL A 404 11.80 11.53 -9.82
CA VAL A 404 12.39 10.48 -8.96
C VAL A 404 13.52 11.12 -8.15
N VAL A 405 13.41 11.11 -6.83
CA VAL A 405 14.41 11.67 -5.90
C VAL A 405 14.93 10.56 -4.99
N LEU A 406 16.21 10.24 -5.11
CA LEU A 406 16.87 9.20 -4.31
C LEU A 406 17.98 9.80 -3.46
N ILE A 407 17.92 9.54 -2.15
CA ILE A 407 18.93 9.96 -1.19
C ILE A 407 19.37 8.70 -0.43
N ALA A 408 20.61 8.24 -0.65
CA ALA A 408 21.11 7.07 0.06
C ALA A 408 22.61 7.03 0.28
N ASP A 409 23.11 6.25 1.25
CA ASP A 409 24.56 6.03 1.37
C ASP A 409 25.09 5.22 0.18
N THR A 410 24.35 4.23 -0.31
CA THR A 410 24.74 3.46 -1.50
C THR A 410 23.52 3.16 -2.38
N ILE A 411 23.71 3.27 -3.69
CA ILE A 411 22.74 2.86 -4.70
C ILE A 411 23.43 1.86 -5.63
N ASP A 412 22.90 0.65 -5.71
CA ASP A 412 23.38 -0.43 -6.59
C ASP A 412 22.30 -0.79 -7.62
N ILE A 413 22.59 -0.56 -8.90
CA ILE A 413 21.72 -0.88 -10.03
C ILE A 413 22.41 -1.95 -10.87
N ASN A 414 21.88 -3.16 -10.86
CA ASN A 414 22.62 -4.31 -11.37
C ASN A 414 21.75 -5.29 -12.16
N GLY A 415 22.23 -5.66 -13.34
CA GLY A 415 21.64 -6.74 -14.12
C GLY A 415 20.41 -6.33 -14.94
N PHE A 416 19.67 -7.36 -15.35
CA PHE A 416 18.56 -7.28 -16.29
C PHE A 416 17.68 -8.54 -16.14
N ALA A 417 16.42 -8.45 -16.55
CA ALA A 417 15.55 -9.59 -16.82
C ALA A 417 15.64 -9.97 -18.31
N SER A 418 15.43 -11.24 -18.63
CA SER A 418 15.35 -11.71 -20.01
C SER A 418 14.25 -12.72 -20.21
N ASP A 419 13.56 -12.65 -21.35
CA ASP A 419 12.57 -13.65 -21.76
C ASP A 419 13.14 -14.70 -22.72
N ASP A 420 12.38 -15.76 -23.01
CA ASP A 420 12.76 -16.83 -23.94
C ASP A 420 12.89 -16.33 -25.40
N ALA A 421 12.31 -15.18 -25.73
CA ALA A 421 12.45 -14.51 -27.03
C ALA A 421 13.72 -13.66 -27.13
N GLY A 422 14.48 -13.53 -26.04
CA GLY A 422 15.69 -12.71 -25.95
C GLY A 422 15.42 -11.22 -25.77
N VAL A 423 14.21 -10.83 -25.37
CA VAL A 423 13.90 -9.49 -24.86
C VAL A 423 14.69 -9.32 -23.57
N LEU A 424 15.42 -8.22 -23.46
CA LEU A 424 16.18 -7.86 -22.27
C LEU A 424 15.58 -6.59 -21.68
N VAL A 425 15.30 -6.61 -20.38
CA VAL A 425 14.82 -5.46 -19.63
C VAL A 425 15.85 -5.12 -18.56
N PRO A 426 16.58 -4.01 -18.67
CA PRO A 426 17.59 -3.63 -17.69
C PRO A 426 16.95 -3.33 -16.33
N SER A 427 17.69 -3.57 -15.24
CA SER A 427 17.36 -2.94 -13.95
C SER A 427 17.49 -1.44 -14.11
N ASN A 428 16.49 -0.66 -13.72
CA ASN A 428 16.46 0.76 -14.07
C ASN A 428 15.98 1.67 -12.94
N ILE A 429 16.51 2.89 -12.91
CA ILE A 429 15.93 4.01 -12.17
C ILE A 429 15.62 5.08 -13.21
N ALA A 430 14.36 5.44 -13.38
CA ALA A 430 13.93 6.11 -14.60
C ALA A 430 12.87 7.22 -14.43
N SER A 431 12.93 8.21 -15.32
CA SER A 431 11.73 8.95 -15.71
C SER A 431 11.49 8.73 -17.21
N ASP A 432 10.41 8.01 -17.52
CA ASP A 432 10.10 7.55 -18.87
C ASP A 432 8.83 8.22 -19.38
N VAL A 433 8.89 8.76 -20.59
CA VAL A 433 7.75 9.43 -21.21
C VAL A 433 7.36 8.87 -22.57
N GLY A 434 6.09 8.50 -22.70
CA GLY A 434 5.40 8.22 -23.95
C GLY A 434 4.54 9.40 -24.41
N GLY A 435 3.97 9.32 -25.61
CA GLY A 435 3.05 10.34 -26.14
C GLY A 435 3.64 11.76 -26.17
N ALA A 436 2.76 12.77 -26.13
CA ALA A 436 3.15 14.19 -26.09
C ALA A 436 3.20 14.72 -24.64
N SER A 437 4.04 14.12 -23.80
CA SER A 437 4.12 14.41 -22.36
C SER A 437 5.41 15.13 -21.94
N VAL A 438 5.48 15.55 -20.67
CA VAL A 438 6.66 16.16 -20.06
C VAL A 438 7.21 15.23 -18.99
N GLY A 439 8.48 14.83 -19.12
CA GLY A 439 9.17 13.96 -18.17
C GLY A 439 9.58 14.69 -16.92
N GLY A 440 9.59 13.97 -15.81
CA GLY A 440 10.14 14.44 -14.55
C GLY A 440 11.65 14.25 -14.50
N ASP A 441 12.28 14.93 -13.56
CA ASP A 441 13.72 14.82 -13.37
C ASP A 441 14.04 13.56 -12.54
N VAL A 442 15.22 12.99 -12.79
CA VAL A 442 15.82 11.96 -11.94
C VAL A 442 16.97 12.60 -11.17
N ILE A 443 16.84 12.65 -9.84
CA ILE A 443 17.77 13.33 -8.93
C ILE A 443 18.32 12.32 -7.94
N VAL A 444 19.63 12.07 -8.01
CA VAL A 444 20.32 11.09 -7.18
C VAL A 444 21.40 11.77 -6.34
N THR A 445 21.32 11.60 -5.02
CA THR A 445 22.36 12.02 -4.07
C THR A 445 22.83 10.82 -3.27
N THR A 446 24.11 10.45 -3.38
CA THR A 446 24.63 9.27 -2.68
C THR A 446 26.10 9.34 -2.27
N ASN A 447 26.55 8.49 -1.33
CA ASN A 447 28.00 8.34 -1.15
C ASN A 447 28.60 7.47 -2.26
N ALA A 448 27.93 6.39 -2.66
CA ALA A 448 28.41 5.48 -3.70
C ALA A 448 27.29 5.09 -4.68
N LEU A 449 27.48 5.39 -5.96
CA LEU A 449 26.63 4.91 -7.06
C LEU A 449 27.35 3.80 -7.82
N LEU A 450 26.76 2.60 -7.82
CA LEU A 450 27.26 1.41 -8.48
C LEU A 450 26.27 1.02 -9.59
N ILE A 451 26.72 1.00 -10.84
CA ILE A 451 25.88 0.58 -11.97
C ILE A 451 26.62 -0.51 -12.74
N ALA A 452 26.07 -1.72 -12.74
CA ALA A 452 26.77 -2.90 -13.25
C ALA A 452 25.89 -3.80 -14.13
N ASN A 453 26.55 -4.59 -14.98
CA ASN A 453 25.94 -5.67 -15.76
C ASN A 453 24.67 -5.26 -16.54
N GLY A 454 24.65 -4.06 -17.12
CA GLY A 454 23.51 -3.57 -17.93
C GLY A 454 22.45 -2.80 -17.15
N GLY A 455 22.65 -2.55 -15.85
CA GLY A 455 21.79 -1.66 -15.06
C GLY A 455 21.85 -0.21 -15.55
N GLN A 456 20.79 0.56 -15.35
CA GLN A 456 20.67 1.91 -15.92
C GLN A 456 20.08 2.93 -14.93
N LEU A 457 20.51 4.17 -15.11
CA LEU A 457 19.88 5.37 -14.57
C LEU A 457 19.53 6.23 -15.78
N SER A 458 18.23 6.49 -16.00
CA SER A 458 17.80 7.09 -17.28
C SER A 458 16.70 8.14 -17.18
N THR A 459 16.73 9.09 -18.10
CA THR A 459 15.51 9.77 -18.55
C THR A 459 15.27 9.40 -20.01
N SER A 460 14.05 9.02 -20.36
CA SER A 460 13.74 8.60 -21.73
C SER A 460 12.45 9.23 -22.24
N ASN A 461 12.47 9.63 -23.51
CA ASN A 461 11.28 10.00 -24.26
C ASN A 461 11.13 9.07 -25.46
N VAL A 462 10.12 8.21 -25.40
CA VAL A 462 9.77 7.27 -26.47
C VAL A 462 8.60 7.75 -27.33
N GLY A 463 8.05 8.94 -27.04
CA GLY A 463 7.02 9.63 -27.82
C GLY A 463 7.49 10.97 -28.38
N ASP A 464 6.56 11.92 -28.49
CA ASP A 464 6.75 13.26 -29.06
C ASP A 464 6.97 14.34 -27.98
N GLY A 465 7.24 13.91 -26.74
CA GLY A 465 7.31 14.73 -25.53
C GLY A 465 8.66 15.42 -25.26
N ILE A 466 8.84 15.86 -24.01
CA ILE A 466 10.09 16.43 -23.50
C ILE A 466 10.62 15.49 -22.42
N ALA A 467 11.85 14.99 -22.56
CA ALA A 467 12.46 14.21 -21.48
C ALA A 467 12.92 15.13 -20.34
N GLY A 468 12.80 14.66 -19.09
CA GLY A 468 13.33 15.36 -17.93
C GLY A 468 14.86 15.26 -17.80
N ASP A 469 15.42 16.06 -16.90
CA ASP A 469 16.86 16.11 -16.64
C ASP A 469 17.29 14.98 -15.69
N LEU A 470 18.55 14.57 -15.81
CA LEU A 470 19.17 13.60 -14.94
C LEU A 470 20.31 14.27 -14.17
N ARG A 471 20.22 14.29 -12.84
CA ARG A 471 21.23 14.88 -11.94
C ARG A 471 21.76 13.83 -10.96
N VAL A 472 23.06 13.60 -10.97
CA VAL A 472 23.77 12.71 -10.03
C VAL A 472 24.79 13.51 -9.26
N THR A 473 24.73 13.45 -7.93
CA THR A 473 25.77 13.92 -7.01
C THR A 473 26.24 12.75 -6.15
N ALA A 474 27.51 12.38 -6.24
CA ALA A 474 28.05 11.28 -5.44
C ALA A 474 29.47 11.50 -4.93
N ASN A 475 29.93 10.78 -3.90
CA ASN A 475 31.37 10.75 -3.61
C ASN A 475 32.11 9.86 -4.61
N GLN A 476 31.54 8.68 -4.89
CA GLN A 476 32.08 7.72 -5.85
C GLN A 476 30.99 7.26 -6.84
N ILE A 477 31.35 7.19 -8.11
CA ILE A 477 30.53 6.58 -9.16
C ILE A 477 31.36 5.49 -9.84
N SER A 478 30.81 4.28 -9.93
CA SER A 478 31.39 3.16 -10.67
C SER A 478 30.38 2.63 -11.68
N LEU A 479 30.68 2.76 -12.97
CA LEU A 479 29.94 2.10 -14.04
C LEU A 479 30.77 0.98 -14.63
N ASP A 480 30.22 -0.23 -14.64
CA ASP A 480 30.91 -1.42 -15.11
C ASP A 480 30.03 -2.28 -16.02
N GLY A 481 30.52 -2.52 -17.23
CA GLY A 481 30.01 -3.59 -18.07
C GLY A 481 28.94 -3.16 -19.06
N ALA A 482 28.62 -4.12 -19.92
CA ALA A 482 27.52 -4.09 -20.85
C ALA A 482 27.13 -5.53 -21.13
N ILE A 483 25.85 -5.77 -21.41
CA ILE A 483 25.34 -7.11 -21.73
C ILE A 483 25.16 -7.26 -23.24
N PRO A 484 25.63 -8.35 -23.86
CA PRO A 484 25.39 -8.60 -25.28
C PRO A 484 23.91 -8.85 -25.58
N VAL A 485 23.33 -8.06 -26.48
CA VAL A 485 21.98 -8.20 -27.04
C VAL A 485 22.09 -8.77 -28.46
N GLY A 486 21.51 -9.94 -28.69
CA GLY A 486 21.46 -10.55 -30.04
C GLY A 486 22.82 -10.85 -30.69
N GLY A 487 23.89 -10.99 -29.89
CA GLY A 487 25.23 -11.34 -30.37
C GLY A 487 26.06 -10.21 -31.00
N THR A 488 25.48 -9.01 -31.20
CA THR A 488 26.21 -7.85 -31.78
C THR A 488 25.86 -6.50 -31.16
N ALA A 489 24.70 -6.32 -30.55
CA ALA A 489 24.36 -5.10 -29.81
C ALA A 489 24.79 -5.25 -28.34
N LEU A 490 24.98 -4.14 -27.65
CA LEU A 490 25.29 -4.11 -26.22
C LEU A 490 24.23 -3.26 -25.51
N SER A 491 23.71 -3.73 -24.38
CA SER A 491 22.97 -2.89 -23.42
C SER A 491 23.97 -2.48 -22.33
N PRO A 492 24.49 -1.25 -22.36
CA PRO A 492 25.52 -0.82 -21.43
C PRO A 492 24.96 -0.60 -20.03
N SER A 493 25.82 -0.74 -19.02
CA SER A 493 25.61 -0.07 -17.74
C SER A 493 25.68 1.44 -17.97
N ALA A 494 24.66 2.21 -17.58
CA ALA A 494 24.52 3.55 -18.14
C ALA A 494 23.91 4.62 -17.23
N ILE A 495 24.38 5.86 -17.39
CA ILE A 495 23.69 7.10 -16.95
C ILE A 495 23.32 7.87 -18.22
N VAL A 496 22.04 7.90 -18.58
CA VAL A 496 21.63 8.36 -19.92
C VAL A 496 20.38 9.21 -19.96
N SER A 497 20.37 10.16 -20.89
CA SER A 497 19.14 10.80 -21.37
C SER A 497 18.97 10.45 -22.84
N GLN A 498 17.81 9.90 -23.19
CA GLN A 498 17.55 9.38 -24.54
C GLN A 498 16.19 9.82 -25.10
N VAL A 499 16.19 10.25 -26.36
CA VAL A 499 14.96 10.46 -27.13
C VAL A 499 14.91 9.42 -28.25
N LEU A 500 13.88 8.58 -28.27
CA LEU A 500 13.71 7.52 -29.26
C LEU A 500 12.80 7.92 -30.43
N ASP A 501 11.87 8.88 -30.25
CA ASP A 501 10.99 9.35 -31.33
C ASP A 501 11.13 10.87 -31.60
N SER A 502 10.38 11.77 -30.96
CA SER A 502 10.50 13.20 -31.25
C SER A 502 10.48 14.10 -30.02
N GLY A 503 11.14 15.25 -30.10
CA GLY A 503 11.19 16.25 -29.03
C GLY A 503 12.59 16.44 -28.42
N PRO A 504 12.74 17.42 -27.52
CA PRO A 504 14.00 17.70 -26.85
C PRO A 504 14.32 16.64 -25.78
N GLY A 505 15.58 16.20 -25.76
CA GLY A 505 16.11 15.37 -24.67
C GLY A 505 16.52 16.22 -23.47
N GLY A 506 16.44 15.66 -22.26
CA GLY A 506 16.87 16.32 -21.04
C GLY A 506 18.38 16.35 -20.88
N ASP A 507 18.86 17.28 -20.07
CA ASP A 507 20.27 17.42 -19.75
C ASP A 507 20.73 16.34 -18.75
N VAL A 508 22.01 15.96 -18.82
CA VAL A 508 22.65 15.06 -17.86
C VAL A 508 23.75 15.80 -17.13
N ILE A 509 23.66 15.86 -15.80
CA ILE A 509 24.62 16.50 -14.91
C ILE A 509 25.13 15.45 -13.93
N VAL A 510 26.43 15.19 -13.94
CA VAL A 510 27.09 14.23 -13.05
C VAL A 510 28.22 14.92 -12.31
N GLU A 511 28.14 14.94 -10.98
CA GLU A 511 29.14 15.51 -10.09
C GLU A 511 29.62 14.45 -9.10
N ALA A 512 30.92 14.15 -9.08
CA ALA A 512 31.49 13.24 -8.07
C ALA A 512 32.94 13.52 -7.71
N ASN A 513 33.46 12.94 -6.62
CA ASN A 513 34.91 13.02 -6.38
C ASN A 513 35.64 12.05 -7.31
N ASP A 514 35.20 10.79 -7.34
CA ASP A 514 35.82 9.73 -8.13
C ASP A 514 34.80 9.10 -9.09
N ILE A 515 35.13 9.04 -10.39
CA ILE A 515 34.33 8.34 -11.41
C ILE A 515 35.18 7.25 -12.06
N SER A 516 34.71 6.00 -12.02
CA SER A 516 35.28 4.87 -12.77
C SER A 516 34.29 4.38 -13.81
N ILE A 517 34.74 4.25 -15.06
CA ILE A 517 33.93 3.72 -16.16
C ILE A 517 34.73 2.64 -16.87
N THR A 518 34.21 1.42 -16.86
CA THR A 518 34.91 0.23 -17.35
C THR A 518 33.98 -0.65 -18.19
N ASN A 519 34.58 -1.57 -18.96
CA ASN A 519 33.87 -2.63 -19.68
C ASN A 519 32.67 -2.19 -20.56
N SER A 520 32.83 -1.09 -21.32
CA SER A 520 31.82 -0.53 -22.25
C SER A 520 30.62 0.17 -21.62
N ALA A 521 30.69 0.52 -20.33
CA ALA A 521 29.70 1.39 -19.71
C ALA A 521 29.71 2.82 -20.27
N VAL A 522 28.60 3.56 -20.13
CA VAL A 522 28.38 4.84 -20.83
C VAL A 522 27.72 5.90 -19.93
N ILE A 523 28.14 7.16 -20.12
CA ILE A 523 27.36 8.35 -19.71
C ILE A 523 27.08 9.17 -20.96
N SER A 524 25.80 9.41 -21.29
CA SER A 524 25.47 10.08 -22.57
C SER A 524 24.15 10.82 -22.60
N THR A 525 24.05 11.83 -23.46
CA THR A 525 22.78 12.32 -23.97
C THR A 525 22.63 11.91 -25.44
N SER A 526 21.47 11.44 -25.84
CA SER A 526 21.25 10.96 -27.21
C SER A 526 19.84 11.26 -27.71
N ASN A 527 19.73 11.42 -29.04
CA ASN A 527 18.46 11.48 -29.73
C ASN A 527 18.58 10.56 -30.96
N ALA A 528 17.85 9.45 -30.93
CA ALA A 528 17.76 8.47 -32.01
C ALA A 528 16.66 8.82 -33.03
N GLY A 529 15.77 9.76 -32.68
CA GLY A 529 14.69 10.24 -33.53
C GLY A 529 14.90 11.69 -34.03
N THR A 530 14.00 12.61 -33.69
CA THR A 530 14.06 14.03 -34.13
C THR A 530 14.02 15.02 -32.97
N GLY A 531 14.78 16.12 -33.08
CA GLY A 531 14.91 17.13 -32.02
C GLY A 531 16.35 17.26 -31.52
N PRO A 532 16.63 18.25 -30.66
CA PRO A 532 17.93 18.35 -30.00
C PRO A 532 18.02 17.29 -28.89
N ALA A 533 19.19 16.67 -28.73
CA ALA A 533 19.51 16.02 -27.46
C ALA A 533 19.94 17.05 -26.43
N GLY A 534 19.83 16.69 -25.14
CA GLY A 534 20.32 17.52 -24.05
C GLY A 534 21.84 17.63 -24.01
N ASN A 535 22.32 18.48 -23.14
CA ASN A 535 23.72 18.70 -22.84
C ASN A 535 24.20 17.70 -21.79
N LEU A 536 25.51 17.42 -21.81
CA LEU A 536 26.17 16.56 -20.84
C LEU A 536 27.23 17.36 -20.08
N TRP A 537 27.12 17.40 -18.76
CA TRP A 537 28.12 17.93 -17.85
C TRP A 537 28.60 16.85 -16.90
N VAL A 538 29.91 16.58 -16.91
CA VAL A 538 30.55 15.63 -15.99
C VAL A 538 31.68 16.37 -15.27
N THR A 539 31.58 16.45 -13.95
CA THR A 539 32.57 17.09 -13.08
C THR A 539 33.09 16.07 -12.08
N ALA A 540 34.40 15.85 -12.06
CA ALA A 540 35.02 15.04 -11.00
C ALA A 540 36.44 15.45 -10.65
N ASP A 541 36.86 15.11 -9.43
CA ASP A 541 38.24 15.27 -8.99
C ASP A 541 39.15 14.26 -9.70
N GLN A 542 38.69 13.01 -9.86
CA GLN A 542 39.38 11.94 -10.59
C GLN A 542 38.41 11.18 -11.51
N ILE A 543 38.91 10.83 -12.71
CA ILE A 543 38.20 9.99 -13.67
C ILE A 543 39.14 8.88 -14.15
N GLU A 544 38.77 7.62 -13.91
CA GLU A 544 39.45 6.41 -14.39
C GLU A 544 38.67 5.77 -15.56
N LEU A 545 39.38 5.51 -16.67
CA LEU A 545 38.82 5.03 -17.94
C LEU A 545 39.69 3.89 -18.45
N GLU A 546 39.15 2.68 -18.64
CA GLU A 546 40.02 1.53 -18.94
C GLU A 546 40.39 1.37 -20.43
N THR A 547 39.53 1.71 -21.41
CA THR A 547 39.83 1.28 -22.79
C THR A 547 39.30 2.08 -23.99
N GLU A 548 38.18 2.79 -23.94
CA GLU A 548 37.68 3.71 -24.99
C GLU A 548 36.24 4.08 -24.59
N ILE A 549 35.96 5.35 -24.30
CA ILE A 549 34.65 5.77 -23.78
C ILE A 549 34.05 6.85 -24.67
N TRP A 550 32.77 6.67 -24.99
CA TRP A 550 32.00 7.54 -25.87
C TRP A 550 31.15 8.49 -25.01
N LEU A 551 31.66 9.69 -24.76
CA LEU A 551 30.82 10.81 -24.33
C LEU A 551 30.18 11.41 -25.60
N TYR A 552 28.89 11.15 -25.80
CA TYR A 552 28.16 11.58 -26.99
C TYR A 552 27.23 12.74 -26.63
N ALA A 553 27.33 13.84 -27.39
CA ALA A 553 26.46 15.02 -27.31
C ALA A 553 26.08 15.48 -28.74
N PRO A 554 24.86 15.19 -29.23
CA PRO A 554 24.41 15.44 -30.60
C PRO A 554 24.47 16.89 -31.09
N ALA A 555 24.35 17.87 -30.19
CA ALA A 555 24.25 19.29 -30.56
C ALA A 555 25.47 19.81 -31.35
N VAL A 556 26.62 19.13 -31.27
CA VAL A 556 27.87 19.56 -31.92
C VAL A 556 28.30 18.65 -33.09
N LYS A 557 27.62 17.52 -33.36
CA LYS A 557 28.09 16.47 -34.29
C LYS A 557 29.56 16.05 -34.05
N ASN A 558 30.05 16.13 -32.82
CA ASN A 558 31.41 15.78 -32.45
C ASN A 558 31.41 14.61 -31.46
N PHE A 559 32.30 13.65 -31.68
CA PHE A 559 32.67 12.67 -30.66
C PHE A 559 33.73 13.29 -29.75
N ILE A 560 33.51 13.30 -28.43
CA ILE A 560 34.56 13.72 -27.49
C ILE A 560 35.33 12.48 -27.07
N LYS A 561 36.50 12.28 -27.66
CA LYS A 561 37.48 11.28 -27.23
C LYS A 561 38.33 11.86 -26.09
N LEU A 562 38.09 11.47 -24.85
CA LEU A 562 39.02 11.75 -23.76
C LEU A 562 40.17 10.73 -23.80
N THR A 563 41.37 11.18 -24.16
CA THR A 563 42.58 10.33 -24.13
C THR A 563 43.50 10.82 -23.00
N GLN A 564 43.67 10.02 -21.96
CA GLN A 564 44.58 10.34 -20.86
C GLN A 564 46.04 10.18 -21.32
N ASN A 565 46.90 11.15 -20.97
CA ASN A 565 48.36 10.98 -21.09
C ASN A 565 49.04 11.57 -19.84
N GLN A 566 49.42 10.69 -18.91
CA GLN A 566 50.24 10.94 -17.71
C GLN A 566 50.03 12.30 -17.01
N GLY A 567 49.04 12.38 -16.13
CA GLY A 567 49.01 13.32 -15.01
C GLY A 567 48.45 14.72 -15.27
N ASP A 568 48.21 15.12 -16.52
CA ASP A 568 47.50 16.36 -16.86
C ASP A 568 46.44 16.08 -17.94
N PHE A 569 45.17 16.40 -17.67
CA PHE A 569 44.11 16.34 -18.70
C PHE A 569 44.30 17.50 -19.67
N ARG A 570 44.61 17.19 -20.93
CA ARG A 570 44.62 18.17 -22.01
C ARG A 570 43.39 17.98 -22.88
N TYR A 571 42.52 18.99 -22.87
CA TYR A 571 41.42 19.14 -23.82
C TYR A 571 41.97 19.12 -25.25
N VAL A 572 41.60 18.11 -26.04
CA VAL A 572 41.82 18.10 -27.49
C VAL A 572 40.48 17.80 -28.13
N GLU A 573 39.83 18.86 -28.62
CA GLU A 573 38.71 18.76 -29.55
C GLU A 573 39.26 18.22 -30.87
N GLU A 574 39.05 16.93 -31.14
CA GLU A 574 39.42 16.34 -32.43
C GLU A 574 38.18 16.23 -33.31
N LEU A 575 38.07 17.14 -34.28
CA LEU A 575 37.00 17.17 -35.28
C LEU A 575 37.17 15.97 -36.23
N ILE A 576 36.40 14.90 -36.04
CA ILE A 576 36.36 13.80 -37.01
C ILE A 576 35.19 14.03 -37.96
N GLU A 577 35.46 14.63 -39.12
CA GLU A 577 34.53 14.62 -40.25
C GLU A 577 34.44 13.19 -40.82
N TYR A 578 33.30 12.52 -40.64
CA TYR A 578 32.98 11.31 -41.41
C TYR A 578 32.18 11.71 -42.66
N SER A 579 32.79 11.57 -43.84
CA SER A 579 32.05 11.63 -45.11
C SER A 579 31.61 10.21 -45.49
N LYS A 580 30.28 10.02 -45.56
CA LYS A 580 29.47 8.91 -46.12
C LYS A 580 30.07 7.49 -46.17
#